data_AF-A0A316M8T9-F1
#
_entry.id   AF-A0A316M8T9-F1
#
_cell.length_a   1.000
_cell.length_b   1.000
_cell.length_c   1.000
_cell.angle_alpha   90.00
_cell.angle_beta   90.00
_cell.angle_gamma   90.00
#
_symmetry.space_group_name_H-M   'P 1'
#
loop_
_entity.id
_entity.type
_entity.pdbx_description
1 polymer ?
#
loop_
_entity_poly.entity_id
_entity_poly.type
_entity_poly.pdbx_seq_one_letter_code
_entity_poly.pdbx_strand_id
1 'polypeptide(L)' 'MTCPDHPAIARAIATGDTDPEESRAQVFVCSGCGDPIREGDPYVDLLGEQYCMDCIEELTNYAEFINGKD' A
#
# COMPACT_ATOMS: atom_id res chain seq x y z
N MET A 1 35.95 7.31 9.68
CA MET A 1 35.19 8.12 8.70
C MET A 1 33.75 7.64 8.76
N THR A 2 32.94 8.30 9.57
CA THR A 2 31.52 8.01 9.78
C THR A 2 30.70 8.90 8.84
N CYS A 3 29.82 8.31 8.05
CA CYS A 3 29.00 9.04 7.09
C CYS A 3 28.02 9.98 7.80
N PRO A 4 27.84 11.22 7.32
CA PRO A 4 26.97 12.22 7.94
C PRO A 4 25.48 11.99 7.64
N ASP A 5 24.66 12.15 8.67
CA ASP A 5 23.34 12.78 8.67
C ASP A 5 22.47 12.61 7.40
N HIS A 6 21.56 11.64 7.43
CA HIS A 6 20.39 11.65 6.55
C HIS A 6 19.39 12.73 7.02
N PRO A 7 18.99 13.69 6.18
CA PRO A 7 18.08 14.78 6.55
C PRO A 7 16.60 14.38 6.71
N ALA A 8 16.28 13.15 7.12
CA ALA A 8 14.90 12.68 7.22
C ALA A 8 14.19 13.11 8.52
N ILE A 9 14.90 13.60 9.53
CA ILE A 9 14.32 13.99 10.84
C ILE A 9 14.11 15.51 10.92
N ALA A 10 13.54 16.10 9.87
CA ALA A 10 13.14 17.50 9.88
C ALA A 10 11.76 17.65 9.26
N ARG A 11 10.72 17.25 10.02
CA ARG A 11 9.41 17.93 10.19
C ARG A 11 8.31 16.93 10.56
N ALA A 12 8.14 16.71 11.85
CA ALA A 12 6.88 16.19 12.41
C ALA A 12 6.68 16.80 13.80
N ILE A 13 6.40 18.12 13.84
CA ILE A 13 5.91 18.78 15.05
C ILE A 13 4.85 19.80 14.62
N ALA A 14 3.60 19.36 14.57
CA ALA A 14 2.37 20.13 14.79
C ALA A 14 1.17 19.26 14.37
N THR A 15 0.11 19.29 15.19
CA THR A 15 -1.20 18.61 15.06
C THR A 15 -1.22 17.12 15.38
N GLY A 16 -1.53 16.83 16.66
CA GLY A 16 -1.79 15.49 17.18
C GLY A 16 -3.18 14.97 16.77
N ASP A 17 -3.27 14.55 15.52
CA ASP A 17 -4.27 13.62 14.97
C ASP A 17 -3.53 12.67 14.02
N THR A 18 -2.43 12.07 14.48
CA THR A 18 -1.80 10.98 13.73
C THR A 18 -2.62 9.73 13.99
N ASP A 19 -3.49 9.40 13.04
CA ASP A 19 -4.05 8.07 12.93
C ASP A 19 -2.90 7.05 13.04
N PRO A 20 -2.98 6.06 13.95
CA PRO A 20 -1.88 5.13 14.17
C PRO A 20 -1.54 4.33 12.91
N GLU A 21 -2.44 4.22 11.93
CA GLU A 21 -2.21 3.54 10.67
C GLU A 21 -1.42 4.39 9.67
N GLU A 22 -1.57 5.71 9.68
CA GLU A 22 -0.77 6.63 8.83
C GLU A 22 0.71 6.67 9.22
N SER A 23 1.03 6.26 10.46
CA SER A 23 2.41 6.21 10.95
C SER A 23 3.18 4.97 10.46
N ARG A 24 2.51 4.01 9.81
CA ARG A 24 3.13 2.78 9.31
C ARG A 24 3.97 3.09 8.07
N ALA A 25 5.18 2.51 8.02
CA ALA A 25 6.08 2.70 6.89
C ALA A 25 5.44 2.16 5.61
N GLN A 26 5.52 2.92 4.53
CA GLN A 26 5.14 2.43 3.20
C GLN A 26 6.16 1.36 2.77
N VAL A 27 5.66 0.20 2.35
CA VAL A 27 6.48 -0.92 1.87
C VAL A 27 6.38 -1.08 0.35
N PHE A 28 5.20 -0.86 -0.23
CA PHE A 28 4.95 -0.98 -1.68
C PHE A 28 3.98 0.10 -2.18
N VAL A 29 3.78 0.14 -3.49
CA VAL A 29 2.72 0.90 -4.16
C VAL A 29 1.84 -0.12 -4.88
N CYS A 30 0.52 -0.05 -4.69
CA CYS A 30 -0.42 -0.91 -5.40
C CYS A 30 -0.31 -0.66 -6.91
N SER A 31 -0.12 -1.73 -7.68
CA SER A 31 0.00 -1.66 -9.14
C SER A 31 -1.34 -1.41 -9.85
N GLY A 32 -2.46 -1.66 -9.16
CA GLY A 32 -3.82 -1.42 -9.65
C GLY A 32 -4.29 0.03 -9.48
N CYS A 33 -4.27 0.55 -8.24
CA CYS A 33 -4.80 1.88 -7.92
C CYS A 33 -3.73 2.96 -7.69
N GLY A 34 -2.47 2.59 -7.42
CA GLY A 34 -1.40 3.53 -7.10
C GLY A 34 -1.34 3.96 -5.62
N ASP A 35 -2.22 3.48 -4.76
CA ASP A 35 -2.20 3.79 -3.32
C ASP A 35 -1.04 3.09 -2.60
N PRO A 36 -0.53 3.67 -1.50
CA PRO A 36 0.53 3.06 -0.72
C PRO A 36 0.03 1.83 0.04
N ILE A 37 0.81 0.74 -0.02
CA ILE A 37 0.64 -0.42 0.86
C ILE A 37 1.63 -0.25 2.01
N ARG A 38 1.13 -0.20 3.24
CA ARG A 38 1.93 0.04 4.45
C ARG A 38 2.25 -1.26 5.18
N GLU A 39 3.22 -1.20 6.08
CA GLU A 39 3.63 -2.36 6.87
C GLU A 39 2.44 -2.97 7.62
N GLY A 40 2.26 -4.29 7.49
CA GLY A 40 1.14 -5.01 8.10
C GLY A 40 -0.17 -5.00 7.30
N ASP A 41 -0.26 -4.23 6.20
CA ASP A 41 -1.41 -4.32 5.30
C ASP A 41 -1.39 -5.64 4.53
N PRO A 42 -2.55 -6.29 4.35
CA PRO A 42 -2.66 -7.45 3.47
C PRO A 42 -2.51 -7.01 2.01
N TYR A 43 -1.71 -7.76 1.24
CA TYR A 43 -1.53 -7.56 -0.18
C TYR A 43 -1.29 -8.90 -0.88
N VAL A 44 -1.44 -8.91 -2.21
CA VAL A 44 -1.12 -10.05 -3.06
C VAL A 44 0.04 -9.68 -3.98
N ASP A 45 1.03 -10.56 -4.07
CA ASP A 45 2.04 -10.50 -5.12
C ASP A 45 1.60 -11.37 -6.31
N LEU A 46 1.44 -10.74 -7.47
CA LEU A 46 1.13 -11.41 -8.72
C LEU A 46 2.24 -11.10 -9.71
N LEU A 47 3.08 -12.09 -10.02
CA LEU A 47 4.18 -11.96 -10.99
C LEU A 47 5.18 -10.84 -10.65
N GLY A 48 5.39 -10.55 -9.36
CA GLY A 48 6.28 -9.49 -8.89
C GLY A 48 5.64 -8.09 -8.82
N GLU A 49 4.34 -7.98 -9.11
CA GLU A 49 3.55 -6.77 -8.91
C GLU A 49 2.71 -6.89 -7.63
N GLN A 50 2.69 -5.85 -6.80
CA GLN A 50 1.95 -5.85 -5.53
C GLN A 50 0.59 -5.17 -5.72
N TYR A 51 -0.47 -5.82 -5.24
CA TYR A 51 -1.85 -5.34 -5.32
C TYR A 51 -2.48 -5.31 -3.92
N CYS A 52 -3.20 -4.23 -3.59
CA CYS A 52 -4.03 -4.18 -2.39
C CYS A 52 -5.24 -5.12 -2.53
N MET A 53 -5.82 -5.50 -1.39
CA MET A 53 -6.93 -6.45 -1.37
C MET A 53 -8.18 -5.92 -2.10
N ASP A 54 -8.43 -4.60 -2.07
CA ASP A 54 -9.56 -3.99 -2.78
C ASP A 54 -9.46 -4.22 -4.30
N CYS A 55 -8.29 -3.96 -4.90
CA CYS A 55 -8.08 -4.22 -6.32
C CYS A 55 -8.23 -5.71 -6.67
N ILE A 56 -7.81 -6.61 -5.79
CA ILE A 56 -7.96 -8.05 -6.01
C ILE A 56 -9.43 -8.47 -5.95
N GLU A 57 -10.21 -7.93 -5.00
CA GLU A 57 -11.63 -8.19 -4.89
C GLU A 57 -12.39 -7.71 -6.15
N GLU A 58 -12.08 -6.52 -6.66
CA GLU A 58 -12.66 -6.00 -7.90
C GLU A 58 -12.34 -6.90 -9.11
N LEU A 59 -11.09 -7.34 -9.25
CA LEU A 59 -10.67 -8.25 -10.32
C LEU A 59 -11.38 -9.61 -10.22
N THR A 60 -11.55 -10.13 -9.01
CA THR A 60 -12.23 -11.41 -8.75
C THR A 60 -13.71 -11.32 -9.11
N ASN A 61 -14.40 -10.28 -8.63
CA ASN A 61 -15.80 -10.02 -8.96
C ASN A 61 -16.03 -9.86 -10.46
N TYR A 62 -15.13 -9.17 -11.15
CA TYR A 62 -15.20 -9.02 -12.61
C TYR A 62 -15.03 -10.37 -13.34
N ALA A 63 -14.10 -11.20 -12.88
CA ALA A 63 -13.90 -12.54 -13.45
C ALA A 63 -15.14 -13.43 -13.26
N GLU A 64 -15.79 -13.37 -12.10
CA GLU A 64 -17.03 -14.12 -11.85
C GLU A 64 -18.18 -13.64 -12.75
N PHE A 65 -18.32 -12.33 -12.97
CA PHE A 65 -19.32 -11.78 -13.89
C PHE A 65 -19.14 -12.29 -15.34
N ILE A 66 -17.90 -12.41 -15.82
CA ILE A 66 -17.64 -12.93 -17.17
C ILE A 66 -17.97 -14.42 -17.26
N ASN A 67 -17.66 -15.20 -16.23
CA ASN A 67 -17.89 -16.65 -16.23
C ASN A 67 -19.36 -17.03 -16.00
N GLY A 68 -20.22 -16.11 -15.54
CA GLY A 68 -21.64 -16.36 -15.26
C GLY A 68 -22.64 -16.08 -16.41
N LYS A 69 -22.17 -15.89 -17.65
CA LYS A 69 -23.04 -15.74 -18.83
C LYS A 69 -23.29 -17.08 -19.51
N ASP A 70 -24.23 -17.85 -18.96
CA ASP A 70 -24.96 -18.93 -19.66
C ASP A 70 -26.40 -18.48 -19.95
#